data_AF-A0A4S8J872-F1
#
_entry.id   AF-A0A4S8J872-F1
#
_cell.length_a   1.000
_cell.length_b   1.000
_cell.length_c   1.000
_cell.angle_alpha   90.00
_cell.angle_beta   90.00
_cell.angle_gamma   90.00
#
_symmetry.space_group_name_H-M   'P 1'
#
loop_
_entity.id
_entity.type
_entity.pdbx_description
1 polymer ?
#
loop_
_entity_poly.entity_id
_entity_poly.type
_entity_poly.pdbx_seq_one_letter_code
_entity_poly.pdbx_strand_id
1 'polypeptide(L)'
;MATSVLVFLVHMPVLYLLYTVVAAGKAYQRCIYTSCALSCKLKPFSIAHHVRSQFRTFTASSRYSKLHGTFGTGLQLHALSVKNGCDVSIPGGSSLISLYSKLGQLGNAYHVFDMMPTRNVVPWTAIIAGFAQSWEVDTCSRLFYLMRQAMIEPNDITFASVLSACTSSAYLGFGRSIHSLEFKMGFDLYTHVSNALISMYAKSGSIEEAHYVFKNIPCRDLISWNSMISGFSQHGLAKNAMNLLNQMDTQNVTPDAISYLCVLSSCRHVGLVEQGQHCFDLMLKRGLNPELDHYSCIIDLLGRAGLLEEALDVIKKMPIHPNAVIWGSLLSSCRVHGNVWIGIHAAENRLLLEPGCAATYVQLANLYASVGYWNHVAKVRKLMKERGLRTSPGYSWIEIGNKVYNFKAEDRSNDKMNEILTILDSLACHMELSEYTAAANIDLQYEEIPP
;
A
#
# COMPACT_ATOMS: atom_id res chain seq x y z
N MET A 1 -2.79 52.81 1.21
CA MET A 1 -2.60 52.87 -0.26
C MET A 1 -1.12 52.63 -0.54
N ALA A 2 -0.83 51.70 -1.46
CA ALA A 2 0.50 51.24 -1.88
C ALA A 2 1.34 50.49 -0.81
N THR A 3 1.22 49.16 -0.81
CA THR A 3 2.33 48.18 -0.94
C THR A 3 1.78 46.75 -0.80
N SER A 4 1.25 46.20 -1.90
CA SER A 4 0.98 44.75 -2.04
C SER A 4 0.73 44.42 -3.52
N VAL A 5 1.78 44.54 -4.33
CA VAL A 5 1.87 44.00 -5.69
C VAL A 5 3.18 43.24 -5.77
N LEU A 6 3.16 41.99 -5.34
CA LEU A 6 4.06 40.91 -5.76
C LEU A 6 3.47 39.61 -5.16
N VAL A 7 3.61 38.49 -5.87
CA VAL A 7 3.09 37.12 -5.56
C VAL A 7 1.74 36.74 -6.20
N PHE A 8 1.50 37.11 -7.46
CA PHE A 8 0.46 36.44 -8.29
C PHE A 8 0.89 36.22 -9.75
N LEU A 9 2.15 35.81 -9.98
CA LEU A 9 2.68 35.57 -11.34
C LEU A 9 3.51 34.29 -11.51
N VAL A 10 3.23 33.23 -10.74
CA VAL A 10 3.86 31.91 -10.97
C VAL A 10 2.84 30.77 -10.82
N HIS A 11 1.82 30.72 -11.68
CA HIS A 11 1.06 29.49 -11.99
C HIS A 11 0.02 29.65 -13.12
N MET A 12 0.34 30.35 -14.21
CA MET A 12 -0.51 30.38 -15.41
C MET A 12 0.31 30.37 -16.71
N PRO A 13 0.86 29.20 -17.15
CA PRO A 13 1.10 29.03 -18.59
C PRO A 13 0.53 27.74 -19.20
N VAL A 14 0.12 26.73 -18.42
CA VAL A 14 -0.21 25.39 -18.99
C VAL A 14 -1.69 25.26 -19.39
N LEU A 15 -2.61 25.82 -18.62
CA LEU A 15 -4.05 25.77 -18.94
C LEU A 15 -4.42 26.66 -20.14
N TYR A 16 -3.73 27.78 -20.33
CA TYR A 16 -3.98 28.70 -21.45
C TYR A 16 -3.45 28.15 -22.79
N LEU A 17 -2.36 27.36 -22.76
CA LEU A 17 -1.86 26.65 -23.94
C LEU A 17 -2.80 25.49 -24.35
N LEU A 18 -3.41 24.78 -23.40
CA LEU A 18 -4.35 23.69 -23.71
C LEU A 18 -5.68 24.19 -24.26
N TYR A 19 -6.22 25.30 -23.72
CA TYR A 19 -7.46 25.89 -24.23
C TYR A 19 -7.30 26.47 -25.64
N THR A 20 -6.14 27.08 -25.94
CA THR A 20 -5.84 27.58 -27.29
C THR A 20 -5.59 26.47 -28.31
N VAL A 21 -5.01 25.33 -27.91
CA VAL A 21 -4.83 24.16 -28.78
C VAL A 21 -6.14 23.42 -29.07
N VAL A 22 -7.06 23.32 -28.10
CA VAL A 22 -8.38 22.68 -28.30
C VAL A 22 -9.31 23.58 -29.15
N ALA A 23 -9.26 24.91 -28.96
CA ALA A 23 -9.97 25.85 -29.82
C ALA A 23 -9.40 25.90 -31.24
N ALA A 24 -8.07 25.78 -31.40
CA ALA A 24 -7.42 25.67 -32.70
C ALA A 24 -7.78 24.36 -33.41
N GLY A 25 -7.92 23.24 -32.69
CA GLY A 25 -8.31 21.93 -33.26
C GLY A 25 -9.68 21.93 -33.94
N LYS A 26 -10.68 22.61 -33.35
CA LYS A 26 -12.02 22.74 -33.97
C LYS A 26 -12.06 23.70 -35.16
N ALA A 27 -11.18 24.71 -35.20
CA ALA A 27 -11.01 25.59 -36.36
C ALA A 27 -10.21 24.92 -37.50
N TYR A 28 -9.24 24.06 -37.17
CA TYR A 28 -8.39 23.34 -38.12
C TYR A 28 -9.17 22.25 -38.89
N GLN A 29 -10.19 21.65 -38.27
CA GLN A 29 -11.03 20.62 -38.89
C GLN A 29 -11.93 21.14 -40.03
N ARG A 30 -12.20 22.46 -40.08
CA ARG A 30 -12.86 23.11 -41.23
C ARG A 30 -11.89 23.54 -42.34
N CYS A 31 -10.59 23.69 -42.06
CA CYS A 31 -9.61 24.21 -43.01
C CYS A 31 -8.88 23.12 -43.82
N ILE A 32 -8.81 21.88 -43.30
CA ILE A 32 -8.14 20.76 -43.98
C ILE A 32 -8.87 20.31 -45.25
N TYR A 33 -10.19 20.51 -45.36
CA TYR A 33 -10.94 20.10 -46.57
C TYR A 33 -10.70 20.98 -47.81
N THR A 34 -10.01 22.13 -47.69
CA THR A 34 -9.87 23.06 -48.83
C THR A 34 -8.45 23.48 -49.20
N SER A 35 -7.40 23.21 -48.41
CA SER A 35 -6.11 23.92 -48.62
C SER A 35 -4.81 23.10 -48.65
N CYS A 36 -4.77 21.78 -48.44
CA CYS A 36 -3.50 21.03 -48.37
C CYS A 36 -3.30 20.03 -49.52
N ALA A 37 -3.44 20.50 -50.76
CA ALA A 37 -2.70 19.96 -51.89
C ALA A 37 -1.50 20.89 -52.13
N LEU A 38 -0.30 20.32 -52.20
CA LEU A 38 1.03 20.95 -52.38
C LEU A 38 1.86 21.19 -51.11
N SER A 39 3.09 20.67 -51.19
CA SER A 39 4.28 20.85 -50.33
C SER A 39 4.34 20.18 -48.95
N CYS A 40 4.51 18.85 -48.93
CA CYS A 40 5.55 18.21 -48.10
C CYS A 40 5.82 16.77 -48.57
N LYS A 41 6.98 16.53 -49.20
CA LYS A 41 7.42 15.21 -49.67
C LYS A 41 8.04 14.38 -48.53
N LEU A 42 7.23 14.04 -47.52
CA LEU A 42 7.45 12.87 -46.66
C LEU A 42 6.07 12.21 -46.52
N LYS A 43 5.89 11.05 -47.17
CA LYS A 43 4.60 10.35 -47.20
C LYS A 43 4.11 10.14 -45.75
N PRO A 44 2.89 10.57 -45.38
CA PRO A 44 2.30 10.36 -44.04
C PRO A 44 2.41 8.90 -43.56
N PHE A 45 2.37 7.98 -44.52
CA PHE A 45 2.53 6.54 -44.33
C PHE A 45 3.87 6.12 -43.68
N SER A 46 4.98 6.82 -43.99
CA SER A 46 6.31 6.49 -43.47
C SER A 46 6.48 6.87 -42.00
N ILE A 47 5.94 8.05 -41.62
CA ILE A 47 5.98 8.55 -40.24
C ILE A 47 5.04 7.73 -39.35
N ALA A 48 3.82 7.42 -39.82
CA ALA A 48 2.89 6.57 -39.09
C ALA A 48 3.46 5.15 -38.89
N HIS A 49 4.16 4.60 -39.88
CA HIS A 49 4.85 3.31 -39.76
C HIS A 49 6.02 3.37 -38.75
N HIS A 50 6.81 4.46 -38.77
CA HIS A 50 7.90 4.66 -37.83
C HIS A 50 7.41 4.81 -36.38
N VAL A 51 6.36 5.60 -36.15
CA VAL A 51 5.71 5.74 -34.83
C VAL A 51 5.12 4.41 -34.37
N ARG A 52 4.43 3.65 -35.24
CA ARG A 52 3.95 2.30 -34.91
C ARG A 52 5.08 1.32 -34.58
N SER A 53 6.21 1.40 -35.27
CA SER A 53 7.39 0.59 -35.00
C SER A 53 7.98 0.91 -33.62
N GLN A 54 8.13 2.20 -33.30
CA GLN A 54 8.59 2.65 -31.98
C GLN A 54 7.61 2.30 -30.85
N PHE A 55 6.30 2.32 -31.11
CA PHE A 55 5.31 1.81 -30.16
C PHE A 55 5.49 0.30 -29.94
N ARG A 56 5.67 -0.50 -31.00
CA ARG A 56 5.92 -1.95 -30.88
C ARG A 56 7.18 -2.25 -30.06
N THR A 57 8.28 -1.54 -30.29
CA THR A 57 9.51 -1.71 -29.50
C THR A 57 9.33 -1.24 -28.04
N PHE A 58 8.59 -0.15 -27.80
CA PHE A 58 8.21 0.28 -26.46
C PHE A 58 7.34 -0.75 -25.72
N THR A 59 6.35 -1.35 -26.39
CA THR A 59 5.51 -2.42 -25.80
C THR A 59 6.29 -3.68 -25.46
N ALA A 60 7.35 -3.99 -26.22
CA ALA A 60 8.25 -5.10 -25.93
C ALA A 60 9.18 -4.78 -24.74
N SER A 61 9.65 -3.53 -24.64
CA SER A 61 10.54 -3.06 -23.57
C SER A 61 9.83 -2.85 -22.22
N SER A 62 8.56 -2.41 -22.23
CA SER A 62 7.75 -2.21 -21.02
C SER A 62 7.50 -3.49 -20.21
N ARG A 63 7.69 -4.67 -20.82
CA ARG A 63 7.61 -5.96 -20.10
C ARG A 63 8.86 -6.28 -19.28
N TYR A 64 9.96 -5.53 -19.43
CA TYR A 64 11.28 -5.95 -18.94
C TYR A 64 12.12 -4.93 -18.13
N SER A 65 11.68 -3.69 -17.82
CA SER A 65 12.59 -2.76 -17.11
C SER A 65 11.99 -1.76 -16.11
N LYS A 66 12.80 -1.45 -15.07
CA LYS A 66 12.57 -0.49 -13.98
C LYS A 66 12.25 0.93 -14.47
N LEU A 67 11.33 1.58 -13.74
CA LEU A 67 10.45 2.70 -14.14
C LEU A 67 11.06 4.07 -14.51
N HIS A 68 12.34 4.39 -14.27
CA HIS A 68 12.76 5.80 -14.32
C HIS A 68 13.11 6.34 -15.73
N GLY A 69 13.68 5.52 -16.62
CA GLY A 69 14.05 5.96 -17.98
C GLY A 69 12.92 5.91 -19.01
N THR A 70 11.88 5.13 -18.73
CA THR A 70 10.73 4.89 -19.63
C THR A 70 9.61 5.94 -19.47
N PHE A 71 9.66 6.75 -18.41
CA PHE A 71 8.69 7.79 -18.08
C PHE A 71 8.63 8.91 -19.14
N GLY A 72 9.77 9.53 -19.44
CA GLY A 72 9.83 10.63 -20.40
C GLY A 72 9.56 10.18 -21.83
N THR A 73 10.06 9.00 -22.19
CA THR A 73 9.92 8.44 -23.55
C THR A 73 8.48 8.02 -23.85
N GLY A 74 7.77 7.40 -22.90
CA GLY A 74 6.35 7.02 -23.09
C GLY A 74 5.42 8.23 -23.30
N LEU A 75 5.61 9.30 -22.53
CA LEU A 75 4.84 10.55 -22.66
C LEU A 75 5.16 11.28 -23.97
N GLN A 76 6.44 11.33 -24.38
CA GLN A 76 6.86 11.91 -25.65
C GLN A 76 6.27 11.16 -26.84
N LEU A 77 6.24 9.82 -26.79
CA LEU A 77 5.61 8.99 -27.82
C LEU A 77 4.09 9.19 -27.89
N HIS A 78 3.42 9.33 -26.75
CA HIS A 78 1.99 9.65 -26.73
C HIS A 78 1.70 11.02 -27.35
N ALA A 79 2.44 12.06 -26.93
CA ALA A 79 2.29 13.42 -27.47
C ALA A 79 2.57 13.48 -28.99
N LEU A 80 3.57 12.73 -29.46
CA LEU A 80 3.87 12.61 -30.89
C LEU A 80 2.75 11.90 -31.67
N SER A 81 2.15 10.84 -31.12
CA SER A 81 1.00 10.16 -31.73
C SER A 81 -0.22 11.07 -31.86
N VAL A 82 -0.53 11.82 -30.80
CA VAL A 82 -1.65 12.78 -30.79
C VAL A 82 -1.40 13.90 -31.79
N LYS A 83 -0.18 14.48 -31.82
CA LYS A 83 0.19 15.54 -32.77
C LYS A 83 0.07 15.12 -34.24
N ASN A 84 0.30 13.85 -34.54
CA ASN A 84 0.24 13.32 -35.90
C ASN A 84 -1.13 12.75 -36.29
N GLY A 85 -2.16 12.86 -35.43
CA GLY A 85 -3.50 12.35 -35.72
C GLY A 85 -3.55 10.82 -35.86
N CYS A 86 -2.65 10.10 -35.19
CA CYS A 86 -2.66 8.64 -35.20
C CYS A 86 -3.78 8.13 -34.30
N ASP A 87 -4.79 7.49 -34.87
CA ASP A 87 -5.75 6.72 -34.10
C ASP A 87 -5.03 5.68 -33.24
N VAL A 88 -5.37 5.67 -31.95
CA VAL A 88 -4.73 4.81 -30.97
C VAL A 88 -5.17 3.36 -31.21
N SER A 89 -4.33 2.60 -31.92
CA SER A 89 -4.55 1.16 -32.11
C SER A 89 -4.71 0.44 -30.77
N ILE A 90 -5.46 -0.68 -30.76
CA ILE A 90 -5.75 -1.45 -29.54
C ILE A 90 -4.49 -1.76 -28.69
N PRO A 91 -3.39 -2.31 -29.25
CA PRO A 91 -2.17 -2.59 -28.47
C PRO A 91 -1.49 -1.31 -27.95
N GLY A 92 -1.49 -0.24 -28.76
CA GLY A 92 -0.92 1.05 -28.35
C GLY A 92 -1.71 1.69 -27.22
N GLY A 93 -3.04 1.70 -27.31
CA GLY A 93 -3.94 2.24 -26.30
C GLY A 93 -3.88 1.48 -24.99
N SER A 94 -3.91 0.15 -25.05
CA SER A 94 -3.78 -0.70 -23.85
C SER A 94 -2.44 -0.47 -23.13
N SER A 95 -1.36 -0.26 -23.88
CA SER A 95 -0.03 0.02 -23.32
C SER A 95 0.03 1.40 -22.67
N LEU A 96 -0.59 2.41 -23.29
CA LEU A 96 -0.69 3.75 -22.72
C LEU A 96 -1.57 3.79 -21.47
N ILE A 97 -2.69 3.06 -21.47
CA ILE A 97 -3.54 2.88 -20.28
C ILE A 97 -2.71 2.29 -19.14
N SER A 98 -1.99 1.18 -19.39
CA SER A 98 -1.15 0.55 -18.38
C SER A 98 -0.04 1.48 -17.87
N LEU A 99 0.59 2.25 -18.77
CA LEU A 99 1.59 3.26 -18.40
C LEU A 99 1.00 4.31 -17.47
N TYR A 100 -0.09 4.96 -17.86
CA TYR A 100 -0.73 6.01 -17.06
C TYR A 100 -1.24 5.49 -15.71
N SER A 101 -1.81 4.28 -15.67
CA SER A 101 -2.26 3.64 -14.43
C SER A 101 -1.10 3.41 -13.47
N LYS A 102 0.05 2.89 -13.94
CA LYS A 102 1.26 2.70 -13.12
C LYS A 102 1.84 4.01 -12.59
N LEU A 103 1.53 5.13 -13.23
CA LEU A 103 1.94 6.47 -12.80
C LEU A 103 0.92 7.14 -11.87
N GLY A 104 -0.15 6.44 -11.47
CA GLY A 104 -1.24 7.02 -10.68
C GLY A 104 -2.07 8.05 -11.43
N GLN A 105 -1.86 8.23 -12.73
CA GLN A 105 -2.58 9.21 -13.55
C GLN A 105 -3.83 8.58 -14.17
N LEU A 106 -4.74 8.11 -13.32
CA LEU A 106 -5.93 7.37 -13.75
C LEU A 106 -6.87 8.17 -14.65
N GLY A 107 -6.94 9.50 -14.48
CA GLY A 107 -7.70 10.37 -15.38
C GLY A 107 -7.16 10.34 -16.82
N ASN A 108 -5.84 10.33 -16.99
CA ASN A 108 -5.20 10.22 -18.31
C ASN A 108 -5.36 8.81 -18.89
N ALA A 109 -5.27 7.77 -18.05
CA ALA A 109 -5.54 6.39 -18.47
C ALA A 109 -6.98 6.26 -19.00
N TYR A 110 -7.96 6.82 -18.28
CA TYR A 110 -9.36 6.83 -18.70
C TYR A 110 -9.57 7.64 -19.97
N HIS A 111 -8.91 8.80 -20.12
CA HIS A 111 -9.02 9.59 -21.35
C HIS A 111 -8.48 8.84 -22.57
N VAL A 112 -7.34 8.16 -22.46
CA VAL A 112 -6.85 7.29 -23.55
C VAL A 112 -7.87 6.21 -23.87
N PHE A 113 -8.43 5.56 -22.85
CA PHE A 113 -9.47 4.55 -23.02
C PHE A 113 -10.71 5.12 -23.73
N ASP A 114 -11.18 6.30 -23.36
CA ASP A 114 -12.35 6.97 -23.94
C ASP A 114 -12.15 7.41 -25.40
N MET A 115 -10.91 7.75 -25.77
CA MET A 115 -10.54 8.11 -27.15
C MET A 115 -10.39 6.91 -28.09
N MET A 116 -10.37 5.67 -27.58
CA MET A 116 -10.24 4.48 -28.43
C MET A 116 -11.54 4.18 -29.20
N PRO A 117 -11.55 4.19 -30.54
CA PRO A 117 -12.77 3.99 -31.34
C PRO A 117 -13.31 2.56 -31.25
N THR A 118 -12.43 1.57 -31.07
CA THR A 118 -12.79 0.17 -30.88
C THR A 118 -12.04 -0.41 -29.68
N ARG A 119 -12.75 -1.17 -28.85
CA ARG A 119 -12.24 -1.73 -27.59
C ARG A 119 -12.62 -3.20 -27.51
N ASN A 120 -11.63 -4.08 -27.54
CA ASN A 120 -11.81 -5.48 -27.20
C ASN A 120 -11.47 -5.71 -25.72
N VAL A 121 -11.39 -6.97 -25.28
CA VAL A 121 -11.09 -7.34 -23.89
C VAL A 121 -9.82 -6.69 -23.34
N VAL A 122 -8.79 -6.43 -24.17
CA VAL A 122 -7.47 -5.97 -23.72
C VAL A 122 -7.50 -4.56 -23.07
N PRO A 123 -7.97 -3.48 -23.73
CA PRO A 123 -8.05 -2.16 -23.12
C PRO A 123 -9.07 -2.11 -21.97
N TRP A 124 -10.15 -2.89 -22.02
CA TRP A 124 -11.10 -3.03 -20.91
C TRP A 124 -10.44 -3.61 -19.66
N THR A 125 -9.74 -4.73 -19.81
CA THR A 125 -8.97 -5.34 -18.71
C THR A 125 -7.87 -4.39 -18.21
N ALA A 126 -7.18 -3.68 -19.11
CA ALA A 126 -6.12 -2.74 -18.72
C ALA A 126 -6.64 -1.57 -17.88
N ILE A 127 -7.79 -0.99 -18.23
CA ILE A 127 -8.36 0.13 -17.47
C ILE A 127 -8.92 -0.35 -16.12
N ILE A 128 -9.60 -1.51 -16.09
CA ILE A 128 -10.10 -2.14 -14.86
C ILE A 128 -8.94 -2.44 -13.91
N ALA A 129 -7.86 -3.06 -14.39
CA ALA A 129 -6.68 -3.36 -13.60
C ALA A 129 -6.03 -2.08 -13.03
N GLY A 130 -6.02 -0.99 -13.81
CA GLY A 130 -5.50 0.30 -13.35
C GLY A 130 -6.25 0.87 -12.15
N PHE A 131 -7.59 0.88 -12.22
CA PHE A 131 -8.43 1.33 -11.11
C PHE A 131 -8.39 0.36 -9.92
N ALA A 132 -8.33 -0.95 -10.16
CA ALA A 132 -8.19 -1.96 -9.11
C ALA A 132 -6.92 -1.74 -8.26
N GLN A 133 -5.78 -1.42 -8.90
CA GLN A 133 -4.51 -1.14 -8.22
C GLN A 133 -4.54 0.13 -7.36
N SER A 134 -5.46 1.05 -7.65
CA SER A 134 -5.63 2.30 -6.89
C SER A 134 -6.76 2.23 -5.87
N TRP A 135 -7.32 1.04 -5.62
CA TRP A 135 -8.40 0.79 -4.66
C TRP A 135 -9.72 1.54 -4.97
N GLU A 136 -9.94 1.91 -6.23
CA GLU A 136 -11.14 2.60 -6.71
C GLU A 136 -12.21 1.58 -7.14
N VAL A 137 -12.75 0.85 -6.15
CA VAL A 137 -13.63 -0.31 -6.37
C VAL A 137 -14.93 0.05 -7.09
N ASP A 138 -15.53 1.21 -6.80
CA ASP A 138 -16.75 1.67 -7.46
C ASP A 138 -16.53 1.88 -8.97
N THR A 139 -15.41 2.51 -9.33
CA THR A 139 -15.06 2.73 -10.74
C THR A 139 -14.72 1.41 -11.43
N CYS A 140 -14.00 0.51 -10.75
CA CYS A 140 -13.72 -0.84 -11.22
C CYS A 140 -15.02 -1.61 -11.52
N SER A 141 -15.97 -1.59 -10.59
CA SER A 141 -17.28 -2.24 -10.69
C SER A 141 -18.10 -1.69 -11.86
N ARG A 142 -18.12 -0.35 -12.00
CA ARG A 142 -18.79 0.33 -13.12
C ARG A 142 -18.16 -0.05 -14.47
N LEU A 143 -16.83 -0.06 -14.57
CA LEU A 143 -16.13 -0.43 -15.81
C LEU A 143 -16.39 -1.89 -16.18
N PHE A 144 -16.39 -2.81 -15.20
CA PHE A 144 -16.75 -4.20 -15.42
C PHE A 144 -18.19 -4.36 -15.91
N TYR A 145 -19.12 -3.61 -15.33
CA TYR A 145 -20.51 -3.59 -15.79
C TYR A 145 -20.62 -3.09 -17.24
N LEU A 146 -19.96 -1.99 -17.58
CA LEU A 146 -19.97 -1.42 -18.93
C LEU A 146 -19.32 -2.35 -19.97
N MET A 147 -18.24 -3.06 -19.60
CA MET A 147 -17.61 -4.07 -20.44
C MET A 147 -18.62 -5.15 -20.84
N ARG A 148 -19.40 -5.64 -19.87
CA ARG A 148 -20.42 -6.66 -20.11
C ARG A 148 -21.61 -6.14 -20.90
N GLN A 149 -22.05 -4.90 -20.66
CA GLN A 149 -23.08 -4.26 -21.47
C GLN A 149 -22.66 -4.10 -22.94
N ALA A 150 -21.37 -3.88 -23.18
CA ALA A 150 -20.79 -3.84 -24.52
C ALA A 150 -20.63 -5.24 -25.16
N MET A 151 -21.17 -6.30 -24.53
CA MET A 151 -21.05 -7.69 -24.97
C MET A 151 -19.59 -8.16 -25.14
N ILE A 152 -18.67 -7.57 -24.37
CA ILE A 152 -17.27 -8.00 -24.30
C ILE A 152 -17.13 -8.95 -23.11
N GLU A 153 -16.75 -10.20 -23.40
CA GLU A 153 -16.57 -11.20 -22.36
C GLU A 153 -15.31 -10.92 -21.51
N PRO A 154 -15.44 -10.92 -20.17
CA PRO A 154 -14.29 -10.92 -19.26
C PRO A 154 -13.37 -12.11 -19.48
N ASN A 155 -12.07 -11.91 -19.29
CA ASN A 155 -11.11 -13.00 -19.21
C ASN A 155 -10.64 -13.23 -17.78
N ASP A 156 -9.79 -14.24 -17.61
CA ASP A 156 -9.12 -14.63 -16.37
C ASP A 156 -8.42 -13.43 -15.69
N ILE A 157 -7.72 -12.60 -16.48
CA ILE A 157 -7.07 -11.38 -15.99
C ILE A 157 -8.09 -10.32 -15.54
N THR A 158 -9.23 -10.18 -16.24
CA THR A 158 -10.31 -9.29 -15.81
C THR A 158 -10.83 -9.70 -14.44
N PHE A 159 -11.13 -10.98 -14.25
CA PHE A 159 -11.65 -11.49 -12.98
C PHE A 159 -10.67 -11.31 -11.84
N ALA A 160 -9.41 -11.70 -12.03
CA ALA A 160 -8.36 -11.50 -11.02
C ALA A 160 -8.21 -10.01 -10.65
N SER A 161 -8.30 -9.10 -11.63
CA SER A 161 -8.21 -7.66 -11.40
C SER A 161 -9.39 -7.13 -10.57
N VAL A 162 -10.62 -7.49 -10.92
CA VAL A 162 -11.82 -7.05 -10.18
C VAL A 162 -11.80 -7.59 -8.75
N LEU A 163 -11.50 -8.88 -8.59
CA LEU A 163 -11.40 -9.52 -7.27
C LEU A 163 -10.33 -8.87 -6.39
N SER A 164 -9.19 -8.47 -6.97
CA SER A 164 -8.11 -7.80 -6.24
C SER A 164 -8.49 -6.44 -5.68
N ALA A 165 -9.52 -5.79 -6.24
CA ALA A 165 -10.09 -4.55 -5.72
C ALA A 165 -11.10 -4.80 -4.59
N CYS A 166 -11.76 -5.96 -4.57
CA CYS A 166 -12.87 -6.27 -3.67
C CYS A 166 -12.42 -6.74 -2.28
N THR A 167 -11.37 -6.17 -1.69
CA THR A 167 -10.78 -6.70 -0.45
C THR A 167 -11.34 -6.08 0.84
N SER A 168 -12.26 -5.11 0.73
CA SER A 168 -12.92 -4.50 1.89
C SER A 168 -14.23 -5.22 2.19
N SER A 169 -14.58 -5.34 3.47
CA SER A 169 -15.82 -5.98 3.92
C SER A 169 -17.07 -5.38 3.28
N ALA A 170 -17.06 -4.08 2.97
CA ALA A 170 -18.14 -3.37 2.28
C ALA A 170 -18.44 -3.96 0.87
N TYR A 171 -17.44 -4.56 0.22
CA TYR A 171 -17.55 -5.11 -1.13
C TYR A 171 -17.62 -6.64 -1.18
N LEU A 172 -17.72 -7.33 -0.03
CA LEU A 172 -17.80 -8.79 0.03
C LEU A 172 -18.97 -9.36 -0.79
N GLY A 173 -20.14 -8.70 -0.77
CA GLY A 173 -21.30 -9.10 -1.58
C GLY A 173 -21.03 -9.00 -3.09
N PHE A 174 -20.32 -7.96 -3.52
CA PHE A 174 -19.89 -7.83 -4.91
C PHE A 174 -18.84 -8.90 -5.27
N GLY A 175 -17.84 -9.12 -4.41
CA GLY A 175 -16.85 -10.20 -4.57
C GLY A 175 -17.48 -11.58 -4.72
N ARG A 176 -18.49 -11.92 -3.91
CA ARG A 176 -19.27 -13.18 -4.02
C ARG A 176 -20.02 -13.29 -5.35
N SER A 177 -20.53 -12.17 -5.86
CA SER A 177 -21.20 -12.12 -7.17
C SER A 177 -20.20 -12.38 -8.31
N ILE A 178 -18.99 -11.82 -8.20
CA ILE A 178 -17.90 -12.08 -9.15
C ILE A 178 -17.42 -13.53 -9.08
N HIS A 179 -17.23 -14.09 -7.88
CA HIS A 179 -16.91 -15.52 -7.68
C HIS A 179 -17.96 -16.43 -8.36
N SER A 180 -19.25 -16.14 -8.16
CA SER A 180 -20.32 -16.92 -8.80
C SER A 180 -20.31 -16.82 -10.33
N LEU A 181 -19.91 -15.66 -10.87
CA LEU A 181 -19.86 -15.43 -12.31
C LEU A 181 -18.66 -16.13 -12.95
N GLU A 182 -17.46 -15.98 -12.37
CA GLU A 182 -16.25 -16.60 -12.90
C GLU A 182 -16.36 -18.13 -12.89
N PHE A 183 -16.92 -18.70 -11.81
CA PHE A 183 -17.19 -20.14 -11.71
C PHE A 183 -18.13 -20.62 -12.81
N LYS A 184 -19.22 -19.89 -13.08
CA LYS A 184 -20.16 -20.23 -14.18
C LYS A 184 -19.52 -20.14 -15.55
N MET A 185 -18.47 -19.34 -15.71
CA MET A 185 -17.73 -19.18 -16.95
C MET A 185 -16.52 -20.14 -17.05
N GLY A 186 -16.29 -20.99 -16.03
CA GLY A 186 -15.22 -21.98 -16.01
C GLY A 186 -13.83 -21.40 -15.72
N PHE A 187 -13.74 -20.26 -15.04
CA PHE A 187 -12.47 -19.66 -14.65
C PHE A 187 -11.91 -20.18 -13.31
N ASP A 188 -12.64 -21.05 -12.63
CA ASP A 188 -12.25 -21.69 -11.37
C ASP A 188 -11.03 -22.62 -11.53
N LEU A 189 -10.80 -23.12 -12.75
CA LEU A 189 -9.63 -23.91 -13.11
C LEU A 189 -8.32 -23.09 -13.20
N TYR A 190 -8.39 -21.76 -13.25
CA TYR A 190 -7.22 -20.90 -13.33
C TYR A 190 -6.72 -20.55 -11.93
N THR A 191 -5.58 -21.14 -11.53
CA THR A 191 -4.98 -20.95 -10.19
C THR A 191 -4.82 -19.48 -9.80
N HIS A 192 -4.46 -18.60 -10.74
CA HIS A 192 -4.29 -17.17 -10.44
C HIS A 192 -5.62 -16.43 -10.13
N VAL A 193 -6.75 -16.89 -10.69
CA VAL A 193 -8.09 -16.38 -10.33
C VAL A 193 -8.46 -16.87 -8.93
N SER A 194 -8.21 -18.15 -8.64
CA SER A 194 -8.39 -18.72 -7.31
C SER A 194 -7.52 -18.02 -6.24
N ASN A 195 -6.28 -17.64 -6.57
CA ASN A 195 -5.41 -16.88 -5.67
C ASN A 195 -5.98 -15.49 -5.37
N ALA A 196 -6.57 -14.82 -6.38
CA ALA A 196 -7.27 -13.56 -6.19
C ALA A 196 -8.50 -13.73 -5.29
N LEU A 197 -9.26 -14.83 -5.43
CA LEU A 197 -10.39 -15.17 -4.56
C LEU A 197 -9.97 -15.39 -3.10
N ILE A 198 -8.91 -16.16 -2.85
CA ILE A 198 -8.38 -16.37 -1.49
C ILE A 198 -8.05 -15.02 -0.84
N SER A 199 -7.30 -14.17 -1.55
CA SER A 199 -6.91 -12.84 -1.07
C SER A 199 -8.13 -11.94 -0.82
N MET A 200 -9.10 -11.96 -1.74
CA MET A 200 -10.34 -11.19 -1.64
C MET A 200 -11.16 -11.59 -0.41
N TYR A 201 -11.44 -12.89 -0.23
CA TYR A 201 -12.20 -13.39 0.92
C TYR A 201 -11.48 -13.16 2.24
N ALA A 202 -10.19 -13.48 2.31
CA ALA A 202 -9.41 -13.31 3.53
C ALA A 202 -9.38 -11.84 3.98
N LYS A 203 -9.08 -10.91 3.08
CA LYS A 203 -9.02 -9.48 3.42
C LYS A 203 -10.39 -8.86 3.71
N SER A 204 -11.46 -9.39 3.11
CA SER A 204 -12.83 -8.94 3.35
C SER A 204 -13.43 -9.48 4.65
N GLY A 205 -12.66 -10.24 5.44
CA GLY A 205 -13.09 -10.78 6.73
C GLY A 205 -13.75 -12.16 6.67
N SER A 206 -13.74 -12.85 5.52
CA SER A 206 -14.40 -14.14 5.30
C SER A 206 -13.35 -15.26 5.16
N ILE A 207 -12.68 -15.61 6.27
CA ILE A 207 -11.53 -16.53 6.23
C ILE A 207 -11.95 -17.97 5.90
N GLU A 208 -13.16 -18.38 6.27
CA GLU A 208 -13.72 -19.70 6.01
C GLU A 208 -13.92 -19.91 4.50
N GLU A 209 -14.47 -18.94 3.78
CA GLU A 209 -14.61 -19.00 2.33
C GLU A 209 -13.26 -18.95 1.61
N ALA A 210 -12.31 -18.16 2.11
CA ALA A 210 -10.94 -18.17 1.58
C ALA A 210 -10.32 -19.57 1.70
N HIS A 211 -10.50 -20.23 2.84
CA HIS A 211 -10.02 -21.57 3.08
C HIS A 211 -10.78 -22.63 2.26
N TYR A 212 -12.07 -22.44 2.03
CA TYR A 212 -12.85 -23.28 1.13
C TYR A 212 -12.31 -23.20 -0.31
N VAL A 213 -12.08 -22.00 -0.84
CA VAL A 213 -11.49 -21.82 -2.17
C VAL A 213 -10.14 -22.51 -2.22
N PHE A 214 -9.24 -22.23 -1.27
CA PHE A 214 -7.91 -22.85 -1.20
C PHE A 214 -7.95 -24.38 -1.23
N LYS A 215 -8.86 -25.01 -0.48
CA LYS A 215 -9.02 -26.47 -0.47
C LYS A 215 -9.46 -27.03 -1.81
N ASN A 216 -10.27 -26.31 -2.57
CA ASN A 216 -10.82 -26.76 -3.84
C ASN A 216 -9.96 -26.43 -5.08
N ILE A 217 -8.82 -25.73 -4.92
CA ILE A 217 -7.87 -25.51 -6.02
C ILE A 217 -7.28 -26.87 -6.45
N PRO A 218 -7.43 -27.27 -7.74
CA PRO A 218 -6.90 -28.55 -8.22
C PRO A 218 -5.37 -28.65 -8.13
N CYS A 219 -4.68 -27.60 -8.56
CA CYS A 219 -3.23 -27.48 -8.57
C CYS A 219 -2.80 -26.20 -7.87
N ARG A 220 -2.45 -26.30 -6.58
CA ARG A 220 -1.99 -25.17 -5.76
C ARG A 220 -0.54 -24.84 -6.10
N ASP A 221 -0.31 -23.58 -6.44
CA ASP A 221 1.03 -23.03 -6.58
C ASP A 221 1.51 -22.37 -5.28
N LEU A 222 2.77 -21.94 -5.24
CA LEU A 222 3.36 -21.24 -4.10
C LEU A 222 2.55 -20.00 -3.69
N ILE A 223 1.95 -19.30 -4.66
CA ILE A 223 1.10 -18.13 -4.42
C ILE A 223 -0.19 -18.53 -3.71
N SER A 224 -0.79 -19.68 -4.04
CA SER A 224 -1.97 -20.23 -3.36
C SER A 224 -1.70 -20.45 -1.88
N TRP A 225 -0.57 -21.09 -1.56
CA TRP A 225 -0.13 -21.35 -0.19
C TRP A 225 0.13 -20.05 0.56
N ASN A 226 0.93 -19.15 -0.01
CA ASN A 226 1.27 -17.87 0.60
C ASN A 226 0.03 -16.99 0.83
N SER A 227 -0.93 -16.99 -0.09
CA SER A 227 -2.18 -16.25 0.05
C SER A 227 -3.00 -16.75 1.25
N MET A 228 -3.09 -18.07 1.43
CA MET A 228 -3.83 -18.66 2.55
C MET A 228 -3.10 -18.51 3.89
N ILE A 229 -1.78 -18.71 3.92
CA ILE A 229 -0.95 -18.49 5.13
C ILE A 229 -1.05 -17.02 5.56
N SER A 230 -0.95 -16.08 4.62
CA SER A 230 -1.13 -14.65 4.88
C SER A 230 -2.54 -14.34 5.38
N GLY A 231 -3.56 -14.97 4.80
CA GLY A 231 -4.95 -14.85 5.26
C GLY A 231 -5.12 -15.27 6.72
N PHE A 232 -4.62 -16.46 7.10
CA PHE A 232 -4.64 -16.88 8.51
C PHE A 232 -3.83 -15.95 9.42
N SER A 233 -2.70 -15.44 8.94
CA SER A 233 -1.87 -14.49 9.68
C SER A 233 -2.61 -13.20 10.03
N GLN A 234 -3.31 -12.62 9.06
CA GLN A 234 -4.11 -11.38 9.24
C GLN A 234 -5.30 -11.58 10.19
N HIS A 235 -5.80 -12.81 10.30
CA HIS A 235 -6.91 -13.18 11.20
C HIS A 235 -6.44 -13.67 12.58
N GLY A 236 -5.14 -13.58 12.89
CA GLY A 236 -4.59 -14.03 14.17
C GLY A 236 -4.58 -15.56 14.35
N LEU A 237 -4.80 -16.33 13.27
CA LEU A 237 -4.86 -17.79 13.30
C LEU A 237 -3.47 -18.42 13.08
N ALA A 238 -2.52 -18.08 13.95
CA ALA A 238 -1.11 -18.47 13.82
C ALA A 238 -0.90 -19.99 13.73
N LYS A 239 -1.66 -20.77 14.51
CA LYS A 239 -1.61 -22.25 14.46
C LYS A 239 -1.98 -22.78 13.08
N ASN A 240 -3.00 -22.21 12.44
CA ASN A 240 -3.42 -22.61 11.10
C ASN A 240 -2.37 -22.22 10.05
N ALA A 241 -1.78 -21.04 10.17
CA ALA A 241 -0.69 -20.59 9.30
C ALA A 241 0.54 -21.53 9.39
N MET A 242 0.96 -21.91 10.60
CA MET A 242 2.06 -22.87 10.82
C MET A 242 1.73 -24.26 10.28
N ASN A 243 0.49 -24.75 10.49
CA ASN A 243 0.06 -26.03 9.96
C ASN A 243 0.11 -26.06 8.43
N LEU A 244 -0.28 -24.97 7.76
CA LEU A 244 -0.15 -24.88 6.31
C LEU A 244 1.32 -24.85 5.85
N LEU A 245 2.19 -24.10 6.54
CA LEU A 245 3.62 -24.09 6.24
C LEU A 245 4.22 -25.52 6.30
N ASN A 246 3.87 -26.30 7.33
CA ASN A 246 4.32 -27.68 7.47
C ASN A 246 3.71 -28.61 6.40
N GLN A 247 2.46 -28.35 5.98
CA GLN A 247 1.81 -29.12 4.91
C GLN A 247 2.47 -28.90 3.54
N MET A 248 3.08 -27.74 3.29
CA MET A 248 3.81 -27.50 2.04
C MET A 248 4.89 -28.56 1.79
N ASP A 249 5.65 -28.91 2.82
CA ASP A 249 6.68 -29.97 2.73
C ASP A 249 6.06 -31.33 2.39
N THR A 250 4.93 -31.68 3.03
CA THR A 250 4.23 -32.95 2.76
C THR A 250 3.67 -33.06 1.35
N GLN A 251 3.48 -31.92 0.67
CA GLN A 251 3.00 -31.84 -0.71
C GLN A 251 4.11 -31.51 -1.71
N ASN A 252 5.39 -31.64 -1.31
CA ASN A 252 6.56 -31.34 -2.14
C ASN A 252 6.59 -29.90 -2.70
N VAL A 253 6.00 -28.95 -1.97
CA VAL A 253 6.09 -27.52 -2.28
C VAL A 253 7.10 -26.90 -1.33
N THR A 254 8.21 -26.39 -1.85
CA THR A 254 9.24 -25.74 -1.01
C THR A 254 8.75 -24.35 -0.56
N PRO A 255 8.62 -24.09 0.75
CA PRO A 255 8.35 -22.76 1.26
C PRO A 255 9.46 -21.77 0.91
N ASP A 256 9.07 -20.56 0.54
CA ASP A 256 9.97 -19.44 0.23
C ASP A 256 10.04 -18.43 1.38
N ALA A 257 10.85 -17.38 1.24
CA ALA A 257 10.96 -16.31 2.23
C ALA A 257 9.59 -15.70 2.58
N ILE A 258 8.69 -15.52 1.59
CA ILE A 258 7.34 -14.99 1.81
C ILE A 258 6.50 -15.92 2.69
N SER A 259 6.62 -17.25 2.51
CA SER A 259 5.95 -18.26 3.33
C SER A 259 6.31 -18.08 4.82
N TYR A 260 7.61 -17.98 5.10
CA TYR A 260 8.15 -17.78 6.45
C TYR A 260 7.76 -16.41 7.03
N LEU A 261 7.84 -15.33 6.22
CA LEU A 261 7.43 -13.99 6.64
C LEU A 261 5.96 -13.96 7.10
N CYS A 262 5.06 -14.63 6.38
CA CYS A 262 3.65 -14.66 6.73
C CYS A 262 3.42 -15.33 8.09
N VAL A 263 4.11 -16.45 8.38
CA VAL A 263 4.05 -17.13 9.66
C VAL A 263 4.69 -16.29 10.77
N LEU A 264 5.86 -15.70 10.53
CA LEU A 264 6.54 -14.82 11.49
C LEU A 264 5.67 -13.62 11.87
N SER A 265 5.00 -12.99 10.89
CA SER A 265 4.06 -11.91 11.16
C SER A 265 2.89 -12.39 12.03
N SER A 266 2.42 -13.62 11.84
CA SER A 266 1.34 -14.18 12.66
C SER A 266 1.80 -14.41 14.10
N CYS A 267 2.97 -15.02 14.28
CA CYS A 267 3.57 -15.22 15.60
C CYS A 267 3.77 -13.88 16.32
N ARG A 268 4.25 -12.85 15.61
CA ARG A 268 4.38 -11.47 16.11
C ARG A 268 3.07 -10.88 16.59
N HIS A 269 1.97 -11.06 15.85
CA HIS A 269 0.67 -10.52 16.25
C HIS A 269 0.08 -11.23 17.48
N VAL A 270 0.26 -12.55 17.58
CA VAL A 270 -0.30 -13.37 18.68
C VAL A 270 0.63 -13.42 19.90
N GLY A 271 1.91 -13.08 19.75
CA GLY A 271 2.92 -13.16 20.83
C GLY A 271 3.54 -14.56 21.00
N LEU A 272 3.56 -15.38 19.95
CA LEU A 272 4.14 -16.73 19.96
C LEU A 272 5.66 -16.68 19.77
N VAL A 273 6.39 -16.32 20.83
CA VAL A 273 7.85 -16.07 20.80
C VAL A 273 8.63 -17.30 20.35
N GLU A 274 8.44 -18.44 21.02
CA GLU A 274 9.19 -19.68 20.75
C GLU A 274 8.96 -20.16 19.31
N GLN A 275 7.71 -20.15 18.85
CA GLN A 275 7.36 -20.59 17.51
C GLN A 275 7.88 -19.62 16.45
N GLY A 276 7.86 -18.31 16.72
CA GLY A 276 8.46 -17.30 15.85
C GLY A 276 9.97 -17.48 15.69
N GLN A 277 10.70 -17.65 16.79
CA GLN A 277 12.14 -17.92 16.75
C GLN A 277 12.44 -19.23 16.00
N HIS A 278 11.71 -20.31 16.31
CA HIS A 278 11.87 -21.59 15.62
C HIS A 278 11.64 -21.48 14.10
N CYS A 279 10.60 -20.73 13.70
CA CYS A 279 10.29 -20.48 12.29
C CYS A 279 11.43 -19.73 11.58
N PHE A 280 12.01 -18.71 12.24
CA PHE A 280 13.15 -17.95 11.71
C PHE A 280 14.41 -18.82 11.59
N ASP A 281 14.71 -19.64 12.59
CA ASP A 281 15.84 -20.58 12.56
C ASP A 281 15.68 -21.65 11.47
N LEU A 282 14.45 -22.15 11.27
CA LEU A 282 14.14 -23.11 10.21
C LEU A 282 14.38 -22.48 8.83
N MET A 283 14.00 -21.22 8.63
CA MET A 283 14.26 -20.46 7.41
C MET A 283 15.78 -20.38 7.12
N LEU A 284 16.57 -20.03 8.12
CA LEU A 284 18.04 -19.99 8.01
C LEU A 284 18.65 -21.36 7.71
N LYS A 285 18.18 -22.42 8.38
CA LYS A 285 18.63 -23.81 8.16
C LYS A 285 18.36 -24.30 6.74
N ARG A 286 17.32 -23.76 6.07
CA ARG A 286 17.01 -24.06 4.67
C ARG A 286 17.82 -23.22 3.67
N GLY A 287 18.72 -22.36 4.14
CA GLY A 287 19.55 -21.51 3.29
C GLY A 287 18.78 -20.33 2.69
N LEU A 288 17.62 -19.97 3.24
CA LEU A 288 16.88 -18.79 2.84
C LEU A 288 17.44 -17.56 3.58
N ASN A 289 17.82 -16.54 2.83
CA ASN A 289 18.37 -15.32 3.39
C ASN A 289 17.24 -14.41 3.92
N PRO A 290 17.24 -14.03 5.21
CA PRO A 290 16.24 -13.12 5.73
C PRO A 290 16.40 -11.70 5.16
N GLU A 291 15.28 -11.14 4.70
CA GLU A 291 15.17 -9.73 4.35
C GLU A 291 14.79 -8.85 5.55
N LEU A 292 14.82 -7.53 5.40
CA LEU A 292 14.53 -6.56 6.46
C LEU A 292 13.19 -6.81 7.17
N ASP A 293 12.16 -7.24 6.43
CA ASP A 293 10.83 -7.50 7.00
C ASP A 293 10.83 -8.70 7.96
N HIS A 294 11.67 -9.71 7.72
CA HIS A 294 11.81 -10.87 8.61
C HIS A 294 12.45 -10.45 9.95
N TYR A 295 13.52 -9.65 9.88
CA TYR A 295 14.15 -9.09 11.07
C TYR A 295 13.20 -8.16 11.82
N SER A 296 12.47 -7.30 11.11
CA SER A 296 11.46 -6.44 11.72
C SER A 296 10.41 -7.26 12.47
N CYS A 297 9.99 -8.41 11.92
CA CYS A 297 9.03 -9.27 12.59
C CYS A 297 9.58 -9.90 13.88
N ILE A 298 10.79 -10.44 13.84
CA ILE A 298 11.44 -11.04 15.01
C ILE A 298 11.73 -10.00 16.10
N ILE A 299 12.24 -8.83 15.72
CA ILE A 299 12.59 -7.78 16.68
C ILE A 299 11.34 -7.20 17.35
N ASP A 300 10.25 -6.99 16.59
CA ASP A 300 8.97 -6.57 17.16
C ASP A 300 8.37 -7.68 18.06
N LEU A 301 8.47 -8.96 17.68
CA LEU A 301 8.03 -10.08 18.50
C LEU A 301 8.77 -10.17 19.84
N LEU A 302 10.11 -10.14 19.81
CA LEU A 302 10.96 -10.16 21.01
C LEU A 302 10.76 -8.90 21.86
N GLY A 303 10.69 -7.74 21.21
CA GLY A 303 10.50 -6.45 21.88
C GLY A 303 9.18 -6.39 22.63
N ARG A 304 8.07 -6.82 22.01
CA ARG A 304 6.76 -6.90 22.68
C ARG A 304 6.77 -7.85 23.88
N ALA A 305 7.52 -8.95 23.79
CA ALA A 305 7.69 -9.90 24.88
C ALA A 305 8.64 -9.42 26.01
N GLY A 306 9.25 -8.24 25.89
CA GLY A 306 10.18 -7.70 26.88
C GLY A 306 11.61 -8.23 26.77
N LEU A 307 11.90 -9.06 25.77
CA LEU A 307 13.22 -9.66 25.51
C LEU A 307 14.12 -8.68 24.75
N LEU A 308 14.33 -7.49 25.32
CA LEU A 308 14.97 -6.36 24.63
C LEU A 308 16.45 -6.60 24.33
N GLU A 309 17.17 -7.29 25.21
CA GLU A 309 18.58 -7.64 24.98
C GLU A 309 18.73 -8.65 23.83
N GLU A 310 17.85 -9.65 23.75
CA GLU A 310 17.81 -10.60 22.63
C GLU A 310 17.47 -9.87 21.33
N ALA A 311 16.49 -8.95 21.35
CA ALA A 311 16.15 -8.14 20.19
C ALA A 311 17.34 -7.30 19.70
N LEU A 312 18.12 -6.72 20.63
CA LEU A 312 19.32 -5.96 20.29
C LEU A 312 20.46 -6.85 19.78
N ASP A 313 20.62 -8.06 20.32
CA ASP A 313 21.60 -9.05 19.84
C ASP A 313 21.28 -9.49 18.40
N VAL A 314 20.00 -9.72 18.08
CA VAL A 314 19.55 -9.98 16.71
C VAL A 314 19.99 -8.83 15.79
N ILE A 315 19.76 -7.58 16.16
CA ILE A 315 20.18 -6.40 15.37
C ILE A 315 21.69 -6.39 15.12
N LYS A 316 22.50 -6.68 16.14
CA LYS A 316 23.97 -6.70 16.03
C LYS A 316 24.47 -7.80 15.09
N LYS A 317 23.75 -8.93 15.02
CA LYS A 317 24.10 -10.09 14.19
C LYS A 317 23.56 -10.00 12.75
N MET A 318 22.75 -8.98 12.43
CA MET A 318 22.20 -8.82 11.08
C MET A 318 23.32 -8.68 10.04
N PRO A 319 23.29 -9.43 8.93
CA PRO A 319 24.23 -9.28 7.82
C PRO A 319 23.91 -8.06 6.93
N ILE A 320 22.77 -7.41 7.19
CA ILE A 320 22.24 -6.26 6.46
C ILE A 320 22.04 -5.08 7.41
N HIS A 321 22.22 -3.85 6.92
CA HIS A 321 22.03 -2.66 7.75
C HIS A 321 20.57 -2.51 8.19
N PRO A 322 20.28 -2.34 9.50
CA PRO A 322 18.92 -2.15 9.99
C PRO A 322 18.29 -0.87 9.45
N ASN A 323 17.00 -0.92 9.13
CA ASN A 323 16.24 0.25 8.67
C ASN A 323 15.54 0.98 9.84
N ALA A 324 14.87 2.11 9.54
CA ALA A 324 14.19 2.91 10.56
C ALA A 324 13.03 2.18 11.25
N VAL A 325 12.39 1.22 10.55
CA VAL A 325 11.27 0.42 11.08
C VAL A 325 11.75 -0.51 12.20
N ILE A 326 12.90 -1.16 12.01
CA ILE A 326 13.53 -2.04 13.01
C ILE A 326 13.86 -1.25 14.28
N TRP A 327 14.58 -0.13 14.15
CA TRP A 327 14.92 0.72 15.29
C TRP A 327 13.67 1.32 15.95
N GLY A 328 12.65 1.68 15.16
CA GLY A 328 11.37 2.15 15.67
C GLY A 328 10.62 1.10 16.51
N SER A 329 10.65 -0.16 16.09
CA SER A 329 10.02 -1.28 16.81
C SER A 329 10.70 -1.54 18.15
N LEU A 330 12.04 -1.54 18.17
CA LEU A 330 12.81 -1.67 19.40
C LEU A 330 12.60 -0.48 20.34
N LEU A 331 12.63 0.76 19.83
CA LEU A 331 12.37 1.97 20.60
C LEU A 331 10.98 1.95 21.25
N SER A 332 9.95 1.57 20.49
CA SER A 332 8.59 1.45 21.02
C SER A 332 8.52 0.42 22.15
N SER A 333 9.19 -0.73 21.98
CA SER A 333 9.23 -1.78 23.00
C SER A 333 9.99 -1.35 24.26
N CYS A 334 11.09 -0.62 24.11
CA CYS A 334 11.85 -0.05 25.23
C CYS A 334 11.02 0.94 26.05
N ARG A 335 10.15 1.72 25.39
CA ARG A 335 9.22 2.61 26.09
C ARG A 335 8.21 1.83 26.93
N VAL A 336 7.65 0.73 26.40
CA VAL A 336 6.66 -0.10 27.11
C VAL A 336 7.29 -0.82 28.31
N HIS A 337 8.51 -1.32 28.15
CA HIS A 337 9.20 -2.12 29.18
C HIS A 337 10.19 -1.32 30.04
N GLY A 338 10.24 0.01 29.87
CA GLY A 338 11.05 0.91 30.69
C GLY A 338 12.58 0.81 30.52
N ASN A 339 13.10 0.18 29.46
CA ASN A 339 14.55 0.10 29.23
C ASN A 339 15.08 1.36 28.56
N VAL A 340 15.56 2.29 29.38
CA VAL A 340 15.98 3.62 28.90
C VAL A 340 17.21 3.55 27.98
N TRP A 341 18.20 2.72 28.29
CA TRP A 341 19.48 2.71 27.58
C TRP A 341 19.37 2.13 26.16
N ILE A 342 18.70 0.99 26.01
CA ILE A 342 18.41 0.44 24.68
C ILE A 342 17.49 1.40 23.91
N GLY A 343 16.54 2.05 24.60
CA GLY A 343 15.68 3.09 24.03
C GLY A 343 16.47 4.26 23.43
N ILE A 344 17.43 4.83 24.18
CA ILE A 344 18.29 5.92 23.68
C ILE A 344 19.06 5.46 22.44
N HIS A 345 19.68 4.28 22.52
CA HIS A 345 20.45 3.71 21.41
C HIS A 345 19.58 3.52 20.15
N ALA A 346 18.36 3.00 20.31
CA ALA A 346 17.43 2.80 19.21
C ALA A 346 16.96 4.13 18.59
N ALA A 347 16.66 5.14 19.42
CA ALA A 347 16.24 6.45 18.96
C ALA A 347 17.35 7.19 18.19
N GLU A 348 18.59 7.16 18.69
CA GLU A 348 19.74 7.76 18.00
C GLU A 348 19.98 7.13 16.63
N ASN A 349 20.01 5.79 16.56
CA ASN A 349 20.18 5.08 15.29
C ASN A 349 19.02 5.33 14.31
N ARG A 350 17.78 5.41 14.79
CA ARG A 350 16.64 5.78 13.94
C ARG A 350 16.79 7.19 13.38
N LEU A 351 17.24 8.16 14.16
CA LEU A 351 17.43 9.55 13.73
C LEU A 351 18.58 9.73 12.72
N LEU A 352 19.56 8.81 12.70
CA LEU A 352 20.56 8.76 11.63
C LEU A 352 19.91 8.44 10.28
N LEU A 353 18.87 7.59 10.27
CA LEU A 353 18.16 7.16 9.06
C LEU A 353 17.00 8.10 8.67
N GLU A 354 16.27 8.62 9.66
CA GLU A 354 15.14 9.53 9.49
C GLU A 354 15.35 10.84 10.29
N PRO A 355 16.23 11.75 9.82
CA PRO A 355 16.57 12.96 10.55
C PRO A 355 15.41 13.96 10.67
N GLY A 356 14.33 13.75 9.91
CA GLY A 356 13.09 14.55 9.94
C GLY A 356 12.01 14.01 10.88
N CYS A 357 12.24 12.89 11.58
CA CYS A 357 11.21 12.29 12.43
C CYS A 357 11.07 13.03 13.76
N ALA A 358 10.15 14.01 13.82
CA ALA A 358 9.88 14.81 15.02
C ALA A 358 9.48 13.94 16.22
N ALA A 359 8.69 12.87 15.99
CA ALA A 359 8.24 11.97 17.04
C ALA A 359 9.41 11.27 17.76
N THR A 360 10.42 10.79 17.01
CA THR A 360 11.61 10.15 17.59
C THR A 360 12.43 11.12 18.43
N TYR A 361 12.53 12.39 18.03
CA TYR A 361 13.21 13.40 18.86
C TYR A 361 12.50 13.64 20.19
N VAL A 362 11.17 13.70 20.20
CA VAL A 362 10.40 13.83 21.44
C VAL A 362 10.64 12.62 22.35
N GLN A 363 10.58 11.41 21.78
CA GLN A 363 10.85 10.19 22.53
C GLN A 363 12.26 10.18 23.12
N LEU A 364 13.28 10.58 22.34
CA LEU A 364 14.66 10.69 22.81
C LEU A 364 14.81 11.73 23.94
N ALA A 365 14.15 12.88 23.82
CA ALA A 365 14.16 13.90 24.87
C ALA A 365 13.54 13.36 26.17
N ASN A 366 12.42 12.63 26.09
CA ASN A 366 11.76 12.05 27.25
C ASN A 366 12.64 10.97 27.91
N LEU A 367 13.30 10.13 27.11
CA LEU A 367 14.25 9.13 27.61
C LEU A 367 15.42 9.80 28.35
N TYR A 368 16.06 10.83 27.80
CA TYR A 368 17.11 11.57 28.51
C TYR A 368 16.60 12.26 29.78
N ALA A 369 15.38 12.80 29.76
CA ALA A 369 14.77 13.42 30.95
C ALA A 369 14.59 12.39 32.07
N SER A 370 14.17 11.15 31.75
CA SER A 370 13.96 10.08 32.73
C SER A 370 15.22 9.68 33.50
N VAL A 371 16.40 9.87 32.92
CA VAL A 371 17.71 9.63 33.57
C VAL A 371 18.39 10.92 34.05
N GLY A 372 17.68 12.05 34.05
CA GLY A 372 18.17 13.34 34.54
C GLY A 372 19.18 14.05 33.63
N TYR A 373 19.33 13.62 32.37
CA TYR A 373 20.30 14.18 31.42
C TYR A 373 19.76 15.44 30.73
N TRP A 374 19.42 16.47 31.52
CA TRP A 374 18.79 17.71 31.04
C TRP A 374 19.61 18.47 29.98
N ASN A 375 20.94 18.37 30.02
CA ASN A 375 21.81 18.92 28.98
C ASN A 375 21.55 18.27 27.60
N HIS A 376 21.29 16.97 27.57
CA HIS A 376 20.96 16.25 26.33
C HIS A 376 19.53 16.58 25.86
N VAL A 377 18.57 16.73 26.79
CA VAL A 377 17.21 17.22 26.49
C VAL A 377 17.27 18.59 25.80
N ALA A 378 18.04 19.52 26.34
CA ALA A 378 18.21 20.86 25.76
C ALA A 378 18.84 20.80 24.35
N LYS A 379 19.86 19.95 24.15
CA LYS A 379 20.46 19.71 22.82
C LYS A 379 19.45 19.16 21.82
N VAL A 380 18.66 18.15 22.20
CA VAL A 380 17.63 17.55 21.36
C VAL A 380 16.55 18.58 20.97
N ARG A 381 16.03 19.34 21.93
CA ARG A 381 15.02 20.39 21.66
C ARG A 381 15.57 21.51 20.77
N LYS A 382 16.85 21.88 20.94
CA LYS A 382 17.54 22.83 20.06
C LYS A 382 17.62 22.30 18.63
N LEU A 383 18.03 21.04 18.43
CA LEU A 383 18.08 20.40 17.11
C LEU A 383 16.70 20.35 16.44
N MET A 384 15.64 20.07 17.19
CA MET A 384 14.27 20.12 16.66
C MET A 384 13.91 21.52 16.14
N LYS A 385 14.25 22.57 16.90
CA LYS A 385 13.98 23.97 16.52
C LYS A 385 14.78 24.39 15.29
N GLU A 386 16.06 24.04 15.23
CA GLU A 386 16.95 24.35 14.09
C GLU A 386 16.46 23.68 12.79
N ARG A 387 15.86 22.49 12.89
CA ARG A 387 15.30 21.76 11.77
C ARG A 387 13.85 22.12 11.44
N GLY A 388 13.26 23.08 12.17
CA GLY A 388 11.86 23.47 11.98
C GLY A 388 10.87 22.35 12.26
N LEU A 389 11.26 21.32 13.02
CA LEU A 389 10.41 20.18 13.32
C LEU A 389 9.31 20.61 14.30
N ARG A 390 8.06 20.42 13.89
CA ARG A 390 6.88 20.66 14.74
C ARG A 390 6.22 19.34 15.06
N THR A 391 5.85 19.16 16.31
CA THR A 391 4.99 18.05 16.72
C THR A 391 3.55 18.47 16.42
N SER A 392 2.88 17.72 15.54
CA SER A 392 1.43 17.82 15.44
C SER A 392 0.86 17.07 16.63
N PRO A 393 0.06 17.72 17.50
CA PRO A 393 -0.71 16.99 18.50
C PRO A 393 -1.53 15.92 17.80
N GLY A 394 -1.64 14.72 18.39
CA GLY A 394 -2.59 13.73 17.91
C GLY A 394 -4.01 14.28 18.06
N TYR A 395 -4.84 14.13 17.05
CA TYR A 395 -6.27 14.42 17.14
C TYR A 395 -7.05 13.16 16.75
N SER A 396 -8.02 12.78 17.56
CA SER A 396 -9.10 11.88 17.15
C SER A 396 -10.40 12.68 17.12
N TRP A 397 -11.38 12.22 16.34
CA TRP A 397 -12.68 12.86 16.29
C TRP A 397 -13.78 11.84 16.13
N ILE A 398 -14.95 12.14 16.70
CA ILE A 398 -16.17 11.35 16.57
C ILE A 398 -17.32 12.26 16.21
N GLU A 399 -18.20 11.81 15.33
CA GLU A 399 -19.42 12.51 14.97
C GLU A 399 -20.61 11.88 15.69
N ILE A 400 -21.32 12.67 16.50
CA ILE A 400 -22.52 12.26 17.21
C ILE A 400 -23.62 13.27 16.90
N GLY A 401 -24.68 12.84 16.20
CA GLY A 401 -25.83 13.68 15.88
C GLY A 401 -25.46 14.96 15.13
N ASN A 402 -24.69 14.84 14.05
CA ASN A 402 -24.16 15.94 13.22
C ASN A 402 -23.23 16.93 13.96
N LYS A 403 -22.72 16.57 15.15
CA LYS A 403 -21.71 17.35 15.87
C LYS A 403 -20.42 16.54 15.95
N VAL A 404 -19.34 17.14 15.46
CA VAL A 404 -17.99 16.56 15.54
C VAL A 404 -17.35 16.97 16.87
N TYR A 405 -16.91 15.98 17.64
CA TYR A 405 -16.15 16.15 18.86
C TYR A 405 -14.70 15.78 18.58
N ASN A 406 -13.80 16.73 18.79
CA ASN A 406 -12.35 16.53 18.60
C ASN A 406 -11.70 16.26 19.96
N PHE A 407 -10.86 15.25 20.04
CA PHE A 407 -10.04 14.93 21.18
C PHE A 407 -8.59 15.11 20.79
N LYS A 408 -7.92 16.08 21.42
CA LYS A 408 -6.50 16.28 21.25
C LYS A 408 -5.76 15.40 22.27
N ALA A 409 -4.66 14.78 21.86
CA ALA A 409 -3.80 14.02 22.76
C ALA A 409 -3.36 14.90 23.95
N GLU A 410 -3.48 14.37 25.17
CA GLU A 410 -3.19 15.04 26.45
C GLU A 410 -4.17 16.18 26.83
N ASP A 411 -5.25 16.39 26.06
CA ASP A 411 -6.26 17.40 26.37
C ASP A 411 -7.32 16.85 27.34
N ARG A 412 -7.41 17.47 28.52
CA ARG A 412 -8.42 17.15 29.54
C ARG A 412 -9.55 18.19 29.64
N SER A 413 -9.60 19.15 28.71
CA SER A 413 -10.53 20.27 28.78
C SER A 413 -11.98 19.95 28.37
N ASN A 414 -12.27 18.72 27.93
CA ASN A 414 -13.62 18.32 27.57
C ASN A 414 -14.48 18.12 28.83
N ASP A 415 -15.61 18.81 28.89
CA ASP A 415 -16.54 18.79 30.03
C ASP A 415 -17.04 17.38 30.42
N LYS A 416 -16.93 16.41 29.51
CA LYS A 416 -17.29 15.00 29.72
C LYS A 416 -16.12 14.07 29.99
N MET A 417 -14.88 14.58 30.14
CA MET A 417 -13.69 13.73 30.27
C MET A 417 -13.78 12.72 31.42
N ASN A 418 -14.31 13.12 32.58
CA ASN A 418 -14.42 12.23 33.73
C ASN A 418 -15.37 11.05 33.45
N GLU A 419 -16.49 11.30 32.77
CA GLU A 419 -17.44 10.25 32.38
C GLU A 419 -16.81 9.30 31.35
N ILE A 420 -16.10 9.85 30.35
CA ILE A 420 -15.38 9.07 29.34
C ILE A 420 -14.31 8.19 29.98
N LEU A 421 -13.50 8.73 30.90
CA LEU A 421 -12.46 7.98 31.60
C LEU A 421 -13.06 6.85 32.44
N THR A 422 -14.16 7.11 33.15
CA THR A 422 -14.86 6.08 33.93
C THR A 422 -15.34 4.91 33.06
N ILE A 423 -15.87 5.21 31.87
CA ILE A 423 -16.29 4.17 30.91
C ILE A 423 -15.08 3.42 30.36
N LEU A 424 -13.99 4.11 30.03
CA LEU A 424 -12.76 3.48 29.54
C LEU A 424 -12.16 2.53 30.59
N ASP A 425 -12.13 2.92 31.86
CA ASP A 425 -11.65 2.07 32.95
C ASP A 425 -12.54 0.84 33.12
N SER A 426 -13.86 0.99 33.03
CA SER A 426 -14.80 -0.13 33.06
C SER A 426 -14.59 -1.09 31.88
N LEU A 427 -14.33 -0.57 30.68
CA LEU A 427 -14.03 -1.37 29.49
C LEU A 427 -12.69 -2.10 29.62
N ALA A 428 -11.64 -1.42 30.11
CA ALA A 428 -10.35 -2.03 30.35
C ALA A 428 -10.46 -3.20 31.34
N CYS A 429 -11.19 -3.01 32.45
CA CYS A 429 -11.44 -4.05 33.43
C CYS A 429 -12.21 -5.25 32.83
N HIS A 430 -13.19 -4.99 31.96
CA HIS A 430 -13.89 -6.05 31.23
C HIS A 430 -12.98 -6.81 30.25
N MET A 431 -12.07 -6.11 29.56
CA MET A 431 -11.12 -6.73 28.64
C MET A 431 -10.14 -7.66 29.37
N GLU A 432 -9.62 -7.22 30.52
CA GLU A 432 -8.74 -8.03 31.38
C GLU A 432 -9.42 -9.32 31.88
N LEU A 433 -10.71 -9.26 32.22
CA LEU A 433 -11.50 -10.40 32.67
C LEU A 433 -11.83 -11.41 31.56
N SER A 434 -11.68 -11.04 30.28
CA SER A 434 -12.07 -11.84 29.12
C SER A 434 -10.92 -12.57 28.42
N GLU A 435 -9.76 -12.73 29.10
CA GLU A 435 -8.52 -13.34 28.57
C GLU A 435 -7.95 -12.64 27.30
N TYR A 436 -8.39 -11.43 26.98
CA TYR A 436 -7.71 -10.58 25.99
C TYR A 436 -6.51 -9.90 26.65
N THR A 437 -5.36 -10.57 26.67
CA THR A 437 -4.08 -9.98 27.12
C THR A 437 -3.54 -8.97 26.10
N ALA A 438 -4.18 -7.81 26.00
CA ALA A 438 -3.51 -6.62 25.50
C ALA A 438 -2.84 -5.93 26.69
N ALA A 439 -1.53 -6.06 26.83
CA ALA A 439 -0.72 -5.22 27.71
C ALA A 439 -0.74 -3.77 27.22
N ALA A 440 -1.87 -3.09 27.39
CA ALA A 440 -1.97 -1.66 27.28
C ALA A 440 -1.83 -1.10 28.70
N ASN A 441 -0.59 -0.99 29.18
CA ASN A 441 -0.30 0.01 30.20
C ASN A 441 -0.61 1.37 29.55
N ILE A 442 -1.83 1.84 29.77
CA ILE A 442 -2.18 3.24 29.58
C ILE A 442 -1.43 3.95 30.72
N ASP A 443 -0.20 4.39 30.43
CA ASP A 443 0.57 5.28 31.32
C ASP A 443 -0.20 6.60 31.49
N LEU A 444 -1.20 6.61 32.36
CA LEU A 444 -1.71 7.81 32.99
C LEU A 444 -0.79 8.09 34.19
N GLN A 445 0.39 8.68 33.92
CA GLN A 445 1.20 9.22 34.99
C GLN A 445 0.40 10.34 35.68
N TYR A 446 0.02 10.09 36.92
CA TYR A 446 -0.59 11.06 37.84
C TYR A 446 0.53 11.88 38.48
N GLU A 447 0.58 13.18 38.19
CA GLU A 447 1.20 14.16 39.08
C GLU A 447 0.09 15.05 39.65
N GLU A 448 -0.22 14.88 40.94
CA GLU A 448 -0.96 15.87 41.72
C GLU A 448 -0.05 17.09 41.89
N ILE A 449 -0.47 18.24 41.35
CA ILE A 449 0.13 19.52 41.70
C ILE A 449 -0.71 20.10 42.86
N PRO A 450 -0.15 20.27 44.08
CA PRO A 450 -0.87 20.89 45.19
C PRO A 450 -1.19 22.38 44.89
N PRO A 451 -2.17 22.97 45.62
CA PRO A 451 -2.91 24.16 45.21
C PRO A 451 -2.09 25.43 45.02
#